data_AF-A0A9Q4B350-F1
#
_entry.id   AF-A0A9Q4B350-F1
#
_cell.length_a   1.000
_cell.length_b   1.000
_cell.length_c   1.000
_cell.angle_alpha   90.00
_cell.angle_beta   90.00
_cell.angle_gamma   90.00
#
_symmetry.space_group_name_H-M   'P 1'
#
loop_
_entity.id
_entity.type
_entity.pdbx_description
1 polymer ?
#
loop_
_entity_poly.entity_id
_entity_poly.type
_entity_poly.pdbx_seq_one_letter_code
_entity_poly.pdbx_strand_id
1 'polypeptide(L)'
;MSGEIKIQRGPVNKGIQELQSSSQNLNTSFSKEIQGGNKLEIVTRFNEIKQEYDEIIAQFTALMTKNIQSTEEAVTSIEATDEHVAHEMGLIK
;
A
#
# COMPACT_ATOMS: atom_id res chain seq x y z
N MET A 1 -18.92 -22.79 15.19
CA MET A 1 -17.61 -22.63 14.53
C MET A 1 -16.86 -21.54 15.26
N SER A 2 -16.10 -21.89 16.29
CA SER A 2 -15.15 -20.93 16.89
C SER A 2 -13.98 -20.85 15.91
N GLY A 3 -13.92 -19.79 15.11
CA GLY A 3 -12.86 -19.60 14.13
C GLY A 3 -11.60 -19.15 14.84
N GLU A 4 -10.71 -20.09 15.15
CA GLU A 4 -9.36 -19.76 15.60
C GLU A 4 -8.63 -19.00 14.47
N ILE A 5 -8.13 -17.81 14.78
CA ILE A 5 -7.34 -17.02 13.83
C ILE A 5 -5.90 -17.54 13.91
N LYS A 6 -5.47 -18.31 12.90
CA LYS A 6 -4.08 -18.76 12.78
C LYS A 6 -3.33 -17.93 11.75
N ILE A 7 -2.30 -17.22 12.20
CA ILE A 7 -1.40 -16.49 11.31
C ILE A 7 -0.38 -17.45 10.71
N GLN A 8 -0.35 -17.52 9.38
CA GLN A 8 0.72 -18.18 8.65
C GLN A 8 1.69 -17.13 8.13
N ARG A 9 2.77 -16.86 8.89
CA ARG A 9 3.70 -15.75 8.60
C ARG A 9 4.31 -15.84 7.20
N GLY A 10 4.60 -17.03 6.69
CA GLY A 10 5.16 -17.23 5.35
C GLY A 10 4.29 -16.64 4.23
N PRO A 11 3.05 -17.11 4.05
CA PRO A 11 2.09 -16.52 3.11
C PRO A 11 1.83 -15.03 3.33
N VAL A 12 1.73 -14.59 4.58
CA VAL A 12 1.50 -13.17 4.92
C VAL A 12 2.66 -12.29 4.47
N ASN A 13 3.89 -12.64 4.82
CA ASN A 13 5.08 -11.89 4.41
C ASN A 13 5.22 -11.86 2.89
N LYS A 14 4.95 -12.98 2.22
CA LYS A 14 4.97 -13.04 0.76
C LYS A 14 3.95 -12.06 0.15
N GLY A 15 2.71 -12.06 0.64
CA GLY A 15 1.68 -11.14 0.18
C GLY A 15 2.05 -9.68 0.43
N ILE A 16 2.57 -9.34 1.61
CA ILE A 16 3.05 -8.00 1.93
C ILE A 16 4.17 -7.57 0.96
N GLN A 17 5.14 -8.44 0.69
CA GLN A 17 6.23 -8.16 -0.25
C GLN A 17 5.74 -7.97 -1.69
N GLU A 18 4.77 -8.78 -2.13
CA GLU A 18 4.14 -8.64 -3.45
C GLU A 18 3.40 -7.29 -3.58
N LEU A 19 2.71 -6.86 -2.52
CA LEU A 19 2.04 -5.56 -2.47
C LEU A 19 3.04 -4.40 -2.45
N GLN A 20 4.13 -4.50 -1.67
CA GLN A 20 5.20 -3.51 -1.65
C GLN A 20 5.83 -3.35 -3.03
N SER A 21 6.17 -4.47 -3.67
CA SER A 21 6.77 -4.48 -5.01
C SER A 21 5.81 -3.89 -6.04
N SER A 22 4.52 -4.23 -5.98
CA SER A 22 3.51 -3.69 -6.88
C SER A 22 3.32 -2.19 -6.71
N SER A 23 3.35 -1.70 -5.47
CA SER A 23 3.24 -0.27 -5.17
C SER A 23 4.45 0.53 -5.66
N GLN A 24 5.66 -0.05 -5.59
CA GLN A 24 6.89 0.59 -6.07
C GLN A 24 6.99 0.62 -7.60
N ASN A 25 6.42 -0.40 -8.27
CA ASN A 25 6.42 -0.51 -9.73
C ASN A 25 5.30 0.29 -10.41
N LEU A 26 4.42 0.92 -9.63
CA LEU A 26 3.34 1.75 -10.16
C LEU A 26 3.94 2.99 -10.83
N ASN A 27 3.81 3.08 -12.16
CA ASN A 27 4.31 4.25 -12.88
C ASN A 27 3.43 5.47 -12.55
N THR A 28 4.03 6.47 -11.90
CA THR A 28 3.32 7.67 -11.46
C THR A 28 3.26 8.77 -12.52
N SER A 29 3.76 8.53 -13.73
CA SER A 29 3.77 9.53 -14.82
C SER A 29 2.81 9.12 -15.94
N PHE A 30 1.73 9.88 -16.11
CA PHE A 30 0.75 9.65 -17.19
C PHE A 30 1.30 9.89 -18.59
N SER A 31 1.95 11.03 -18.77
CA SER A 31 2.41 11.54 -20.07
C SER A 31 3.45 12.64 -19.87
N LYS A 32 4.18 12.98 -20.94
CA LYS A 32 5.05 14.16 -20.95
C LYS A 32 4.19 15.42 -21.11
N GLU A 33 4.55 16.47 -20.37
CA GLU A 33 3.96 17.79 -20.57
C GLU A 33 4.23 18.28 -21.99
N ILE A 34 3.22 18.86 -22.64
CA ILE A 34 3.38 19.46 -23.96
C ILE A 34 3.99 20.85 -23.77
N GLN A 35 5.24 21.02 -24.20
CA GLN A 35 6.00 22.27 -24.06
C GLN A 35 5.84 23.19 -25.28
N GLY A 36 5.92 24.51 -25.05
CA GLY A 36 5.89 25.56 -26.09
C GLY A 36 4.81 26.63 -25.87
N GLY A 37 4.85 27.72 -26.63
CA GLY A 37 3.87 28.82 -26.54
C GLY A 37 2.49 28.52 -27.15
N ASN A 38 2.10 27.25 -27.22
CA ASN A 38 0.86 26.83 -27.86
C ASN A 38 -0.34 27.20 -26.97
N LYS A 39 -1.13 28.18 -27.41
CA LYS A 39 -2.28 28.73 -26.66
C LYS A 39 -3.61 28.02 -26.98
N LEU A 40 -3.57 26.87 -27.63
CA LEU A 40 -4.78 26.09 -27.89
C LEU A 40 -5.33 25.56 -26.56
N GLU A 41 -6.60 25.83 -26.29
CA GLU A 41 -7.29 25.39 -25.08
C GLU A 41 -7.13 23.89 -24.81
N ILE A 42 -7.09 23.07 -25.86
CA ILE A 42 -6.89 21.61 -25.75
C ILE A 42 -5.53 21.25 -25.12
N VAL A 43 -4.48 22.02 -25.37
CA VAL A 43 -3.15 21.77 -24.78
C VAL A 43 -3.17 22.12 -23.30
N THR A 44 -3.81 23.23 -22.92
CA THR A 44 -4.02 23.61 -21.51
C THR A 44 -4.80 22.51 -20.77
N ARG A 45 -5.94 22.08 -21.32
CA ARG A 45 -6.76 21.01 -20.72
C ARG A 45 -6.00 19.70 -20.59
N PHE A 46 -5.17 19.35 -21.58
CA PHE A 46 -4.34 18.16 -21.52
C PHE A 46 -3.32 18.22 -20.37
N ASN A 47 -2.64 19.36 -20.21
CA ASN A 47 -1.66 19.55 -19.13
C ASN A 47 -2.35 19.59 -17.75
N GLU A 48 -3.56 20.16 -17.63
CA GLU A 48 -4.39 20.09 -16.41
C GLU A 48 -4.72 18.64 -16.04
N ILE A 49 -5.24 17.84 -17.00
CA ILE A 49 -5.56 16.42 -16.80
C ILE A 49 -4.33 15.63 -16.37
N LYS A 50 -3.17 15.88 -17.01
CA LYS A 50 -1.90 15.26 -16.61
C LYS A 50 -1.59 15.57 -15.15
N GLN A 51 -1.67 16.83 -14.74
CA GLN A 51 -1.36 17.24 -13.38
C GLN A 51 -2.29 16.56 -12.38
N GLU A 52 -3.60 16.60 -12.62
CA GLU A 52 -4.58 15.93 -11.75
C GLU A 52 -4.32 14.42 -11.64
N TYR A 53 -3.95 13.77 -12.76
CA TYR A 53 -3.58 12.36 -12.74
C TYR A 53 -2.34 12.10 -11.89
N ASP A 54 -1.28 12.90 -12.08
CA ASP A 54 -0.02 12.76 -11.35
C ASP A 54 -0.24 12.99 -9.83
N GLU A 55 -1.17 13.87 -9.45
CA GLU A 55 -1.58 14.09 -8.06
C GLU A 55 -2.37 12.88 -7.50
N ILE A 56 -3.35 12.37 -8.25
CA ILE A 56 -4.18 11.22 -7.82
C ILE A 56 -3.31 9.97 -7.63
N ILE A 57 -2.40 9.69 -8.58
CA ILE A 57 -1.56 8.49 -8.51
C ILE A 57 -0.54 8.56 -7.36
N ALA A 58 -0.03 9.76 -7.05
CA ALA A 58 0.82 9.99 -5.88
C ALA A 58 0.07 9.73 -4.58
N GLN A 59 -1.16 10.27 -4.45
CA GLN A 59 -2.00 10.03 -3.28
C GLN A 59 -2.37 8.55 -3.12
N PHE A 60 -2.71 7.87 -4.22
CA PHE A 60 -3.01 6.44 -4.21
C PHE A 60 -1.80 5.63 -3.74
N THR A 61 -0.61 5.93 -4.25
CA THR A 61 0.64 5.24 -3.87
C THR A 61 0.97 5.44 -2.39
N ALA A 62 0.79 6.67 -1.88
CA ALA A 62 0.99 6.97 -0.47
C ALA A 62 0.00 6.21 0.44
N LEU A 63 -1.28 6.17 0.05
CA LEU A 63 -2.31 5.42 0.78
C LEU A 63 -2.01 3.91 0.76
N MET A 64 -1.63 3.36 -0.39
CA MET A 64 -1.29 1.95 -0.53
C MET A 64 -0.12 1.58 0.37
N THR A 65 0.94 2.39 0.38
CA THR A 65 2.11 2.21 1.24
C THR A 65 1.71 2.21 2.73
N LYS A 66 0.87 3.16 3.14
CA LYS A 66 0.37 3.23 4.52
C LYS A 66 -0.44 1.98 4.91
N ASN A 67 -1.29 1.48 4.01
CA ASN A 67 -2.12 0.29 4.27
C ASN A 67 -1.27 -0.98 4.39
N ILE A 68 -0.23 -1.11 3.56
CA ILE A 68 0.73 -2.20 3.65
C ILE A 68 1.42 -2.19 5.01
N GLN A 69 1.94 -1.03 5.43
CA GLN A 69 2.59 -0.90 6.74
C GLN A 69 1.62 -1.22 7.89
N SER A 70 0.39 -0.69 7.83
CA SER A 70 -0.63 -0.95 8.85
C SER A 70 -0.99 -2.44 8.92
N THR A 71 -0.95 -3.15 7.79
CA THR A 71 -1.17 -4.60 7.73
C THR A 71 -0.03 -5.36 8.41
N GLU A 72 1.21 -4.97 8.16
CA GLU A 72 2.38 -5.57 8.81
C GLU A 72 2.35 -5.38 10.33
N GLU A 73 2.04 -4.16 10.78
CA GLU A 73 1.86 -3.83 12.20
C GLU A 73 0.72 -4.63 12.85
N ALA A 74 -0.41 -4.79 12.16
CA ALA A 74 -1.55 -5.56 12.66
C ALA A 74 -1.21 -7.05 12.82
N VAL A 75 -0.51 -7.65 11.84
CA VAL A 75 -0.07 -9.06 11.92
C VAL A 75 0.87 -9.25 13.11
N THR A 76 1.86 -8.37 13.26
CA THR A 76 2.79 -8.41 14.40
C THR A 76 2.08 -8.22 15.74
N SER A 77 1.08 -7.33 15.81
CA SER A 77 0.27 -7.11 17.01
C SER A 77 -0.53 -8.35 17.41
N ILE A 78 -1.11 -9.05 16.42
CA ILE A 78 -1.85 -10.30 16.67
C ILE A 78 -0.89 -11.39 17.17
N GLU A 79 0.30 -11.52 16.59
CA GLU A 79 1.32 -12.48 17.06
C GLU A 79 1.76 -12.19 18.49
N ALA A 80 2.08 -10.94 18.81
CA ALA A 80 2.45 -10.54 20.16
C ALA A 80 1.32 -10.77 21.17
N THR A 81 0.06 -10.57 20.76
CA THR A 81 -1.10 -10.86 21.60
C THR A 81 -1.25 -12.36 21.85
N ASP A 82 -1.07 -13.20 20.82
CA ASP A 82 -1.14 -14.66 20.93
C ASP A 82 -0.04 -15.20 21.85
N GLU A 83 1.21 -14.71 21.68
CA GLU A 83 2.33 -15.04 22.56
C GLU A 83 2.05 -14.62 24.02
N HIS A 84 1.52 -13.42 24.23
CA HIS A 84 1.18 -12.94 25.56
C HIS A 84 0.10 -13.81 26.24
N VAL A 85 -0.97 -14.14 25.51
CA VAL A 85 -2.04 -15.01 26.03
C VAL A 85 -1.49 -16.41 26.34
N ALA A 86 -0.67 -16.97 25.46
CA ALA A 86 -0.07 -18.28 25.67
C ALA A 86 0.88 -18.30 26.88
N HIS A 87 1.61 -17.21 27.14
CA HIS A 87 2.41 -17.04 28.35
C HIS A 87 1.57 -16.97 29.62
N GLU A 88 0.51 -16.14 29.65
CA GLU A 88 -0.41 -16.02 30.79
C GLU A 88 -1.14 -17.34 31.11
N MET A 89 -1.39 -18.18 30.08
CA MET A 89 -1.95 -19.52 30.24
C MET A 89 -0.91 -20.58 30.62
N GLY A 90 0.37 -20.24 30.70
CA GLY A 90 1.47 -21.16 31.02
C GLY A 90 1.76 -22.20 29.93
N LEU A 91 1.35 -21.95 28.69
CA LEU A 91 1.57 -22.83 27.53
C LEU A 91 2.98 -22.69 26.95
N ILE A 92 3.62 -21.55 27.17
CA ILE A 92 5.00 -21.24 26.79
C ILE A 92 5.71 -20.54 27.96
N LYS A 93 7.00 -20.83 28.13
CA LYS A 93 7.83 -20.36 29.26
C LYS A 93 8.30 -18.93 29.07
#